data_AF-A0AAE3D782-F1
#
_entry.id   AF-A0AAE3D782-F1
#
_cell.length_a   1.000
_cell.length_b   1.000
_cell.length_c   1.000
_cell.angle_alpha   90.00
_cell.angle_beta   90.00
_cell.angle_gamma   90.00
#
_symmetry.space_group_name_H-M   'P 1'
#
loop_
_entity.id
_entity.type
_entity.pdbx_description
1 polymer ?
#
loop_
_entity_poly.entity_id
_entity_poly.type
_entity_poly.pdbx_seq_one_letter_code
_entity_poly.pdbx_strand_id
1 'polypeptide(L)'
;MRAFVESIRSASEIREQSEAKKLKAALKHQEKRYAELDILLKKVYEDNALGRLPDKRYEMLSAGYEKEQAELEQSIKTCREQLTQYDEDTDRTEEFLALVHKYTDITELTPVIINEFVDKILVHKAEKIDGERVMEIEIYLNFIGKVELPAQELTEEELAEIKEKQRLRERNAMYQRRRRAKFMPKTKAIRAKVQEAEIKEALENASAKAEKLLMADNDTHIAEVVAGENKVYVDTGIFPTAEEVKEKYAI
;
A
#
# COMPACT_ATOMS: atom_id res chain seq x y z
N MET A 1 -25.30 14.30 -10.39
CA MET A 1 -24.63 13.81 -11.62
C MET A 1 -24.03 14.93 -12.47
N ARG A 2 -24.77 15.99 -12.86
CA ARG A 2 -24.19 17.13 -13.62
C ARG A 2 -22.94 17.72 -12.95
N ALA A 3 -22.99 17.98 -11.65
CA ALA A 3 -21.86 18.49 -10.88
C ALA A 3 -20.63 17.55 -10.86
N PHE A 4 -20.82 16.22 -10.94
CA PHE A 4 -19.72 15.25 -10.95
C PHE A 4 -19.03 15.19 -12.32
N VAL A 5 -19.82 15.14 -13.39
CA VAL A 5 -19.32 15.18 -14.78
C VAL A 5 -18.61 16.50 -15.06
N GLU A 6 -19.15 17.62 -14.57
CA GLU A 6 -18.56 18.94 -14.71
C GLU A 6 -17.29 19.10 -13.86
N SER A 7 -17.23 18.48 -12.67
CA SER A 7 -16.00 18.40 -11.86
C SER A 7 -14.91 17.57 -12.54
N ILE A 8 -15.25 16.46 -13.20
CA ILE A 8 -14.30 15.63 -13.95
C ILE A 8 -13.76 16.39 -15.17
N ARG A 9 -14.67 16.97 -15.98
CA ARG A 9 -14.28 17.75 -17.16
C ARG A 9 -13.45 18.97 -16.78
N SER A 10 -13.84 19.74 -15.76
CA SER A 10 -13.08 20.91 -15.34
C SER A 10 -11.71 20.57 -14.75
N ALA A 11 -11.58 19.47 -14.00
CA ALA A 11 -10.30 19.03 -13.46
C ALA A 11 -9.30 18.59 -14.55
N SER A 12 -9.79 17.91 -15.61
CA SER A 12 -8.98 17.46 -16.75
C SER A 12 -8.74 18.59 -17.77
N GLU A 13 -9.78 19.28 -18.24
CA GLU A 13 -9.68 20.31 -19.29
C GLU A 13 -8.81 21.52 -18.91
N ILE A 14 -8.89 22.00 -17.66
CA ILE A 14 -8.21 23.26 -17.27
C ILE A 14 -6.69 23.06 -17.18
N ARG A 15 -6.24 21.89 -16.72
CA ARG A 15 -4.80 21.57 -16.63
C ARG A 15 -4.24 21.15 -17.99
N GLU A 16 -4.97 20.31 -18.72
CA GLU A 16 -4.49 19.77 -20.01
C GLU A 16 -4.46 20.83 -21.10
N GLN A 17 -5.49 21.68 -21.24
CA GLN A 17 -5.53 22.60 -22.37
C GLN A 17 -4.50 23.73 -22.30
N SER A 18 -4.15 24.21 -21.10
CA SER A 18 -3.20 25.31 -20.96
C SER A 18 -1.75 24.85 -21.14
N GLU A 19 -1.40 23.68 -20.60
CA GLU A 19 -0.08 23.07 -20.77
C GLU A 19 0.11 22.49 -22.18
N ALA A 20 -0.90 21.82 -22.75
CA ALA A 20 -0.84 21.34 -24.13
C ALA A 20 -0.67 22.49 -25.14
N LYS A 21 -1.30 23.66 -24.90
CA LYS A 21 -1.09 24.85 -25.73
C LYS A 21 0.33 25.38 -25.65
N LYS A 22 0.93 25.40 -24.45
CA LYS A 22 2.34 25.81 -24.27
C LYS A 22 3.28 24.83 -24.96
N LEU A 23 3.06 23.52 -24.81
CA LEU A 23 3.85 22.48 -25.46
C LEU A 23 3.74 22.55 -26.98
N LYS A 24 2.53 22.72 -27.54
CA LYS A 24 2.32 22.94 -28.98
C LYS A 24 3.05 24.19 -29.49
N ALA A 25 3.04 25.28 -28.72
CA ALA A 25 3.76 26.50 -29.07
C ALA A 25 5.28 26.32 -29.01
N ALA A 26 5.80 25.64 -27.98
CA ALA A 26 7.21 25.32 -27.83
C ALA A 26 7.70 24.40 -28.96
N LEU A 27 6.93 23.36 -29.29
CA LEU A 27 7.22 22.44 -30.38
C LEU A 27 7.34 23.20 -31.72
N LYS A 28 6.37 24.08 -32.03
CA LYS A 28 6.43 24.91 -33.24
C LYS A 28 7.66 25.82 -33.26
N HIS A 29 8.09 26.35 -32.12
CA HIS A 29 9.29 27.16 -32.03
C HIS A 29 10.56 26.32 -32.28
N GLN A 30 10.63 25.13 -31.69
CA GLN A 30 11.76 24.21 -31.87
C GLN A 30 11.88 23.71 -33.30
N GLU A 31 10.77 23.35 -33.95
CA GLU A 31 10.75 22.95 -35.36
C GLU A 31 11.21 24.08 -36.29
N LYS A 32 10.81 25.32 -36.01
CA LYS A 32 11.30 26.49 -36.74
C LYS A 32 12.81 26.67 -36.56
N ARG A 33 13.29 26.58 -35.32
CA ARG A 33 14.72 26.71 -35.04
C ARG A 33 15.52 25.60 -35.73
N TYR A 34 15.02 24.38 -35.73
CA TYR A 34 15.63 23.26 -36.44
C TYR A 34 15.74 23.54 -37.95
N ALA A 35 14.66 24.03 -38.58
CA ALA A 35 14.66 24.39 -39.99
C ALA A 35 15.60 25.58 -40.31
N GLU A 36 15.72 26.55 -39.40
CA GLU A 36 16.70 27.63 -39.51
C GLU A 36 18.14 27.10 -39.47
N LEU A 37 18.45 26.16 -38.56
CA LEU A 37 19.75 25.51 -38.49
C LEU A 37 20.09 24.77 -39.78
N ASP A 38 19.13 24.08 -40.40
CA ASP A 38 19.32 23.44 -41.71
C ASP A 38 19.72 24.44 -42.81
N ILE A 39 19.10 25.62 -42.82
CA ILE A 39 19.44 26.67 -43.77
C ILE A 39 20.83 27.24 -43.49
N LEU A 40 21.16 27.49 -42.21
CA LEU A 40 22.48 27.98 -41.80
C LEU A 40 23.58 26.99 -42.15
N LEU A 41 23.35 25.70 -41.91
CA LEU A 41 24.29 24.64 -42.20
C LEU A 41 24.56 24.58 -43.71
N LYS A 42 23.52 24.59 -44.56
CA LYS A 42 23.65 24.64 -46.02
C LYS A 42 24.51 25.81 -46.49
N LYS A 43 24.29 27.02 -45.94
CA LYS A 43 25.10 28.20 -46.27
C LYS A 43 26.56 28.05 -45.85
N VAL A 44 26.82 27.48 -44.67
CA VAL A 44 28.18 27.22 -44.18
C VAL A 44 28.92 26.21 -45.08
N TYR A 45 28.22 25.18 -45.57
CA TYR A 45 28.75 24.26 -46.57
C TYR A 45 29.08 24.96 -47.90
N GLU A 46 28.16 25.80 -48.41
CA GLU A 46 28.36 26.57 -49.64
C GLU A 46 29.56 27.52 -49.55
N ASP A 47 29.69 28.26 -48.44
CA ASP A 47 30.79 29.20 -48.25
C ASP A 47 32.15 28.50 -48.04
N ASN A 48 32.17 27.30 -47.44
CA ASN A 48 33.37 26.45 -47.43
C ASN A 48 33.73 26.02 -48.86
N ALA A 49 32.78 25.45 -49.61
CA ALA A 49 33.02 24.96 -50.97
C ALA A 49 33.52 26.06 -51.93
N LEU A 50 33.11 27.32 -51.71
CA LEU A 50 33.58 28.50 -52.45
C LEU A 50 34.94 29.06 -51.95
N GLY A 51 35.54 28.48 -50.92
CA GLY A 51 36.80 28.90 -50.31
C GLY A 51 36.70 30.22 -49.52
N ARG A 52 35.49 30.71 -49.24
CA ARG A 52 35.24 31.94 -48.47
C ARG A 52 35.37 31.73 -46.97
N LEU A 53 35.23 30.48 -46.51
CA LEU A 53 35.34 30.08 -45.13
C LEU A 53 36.49 29.07 -44.97
N PRO A 54 37.47 29.32 -44.06
CA PRO A 54 38.52 28.34 -43.76
C PRO A 54 37.97 27.06 -43.13
N ASP A 55 38.51 25.91 -43.49
CA ASP A 55 38.07 24.58 -43.03
C ASP A 55 37.96 24.47 -41.50
N LYS A 56 38.95 24.99 -40.77
CA LYS A 56 38.94 25.00 -39.31
C LYS A 56 37.73 25.74 -38.72
N ARG A 57 37.24 26.80 -39.38
CA ARG A 57 36.04 27.54 -38.94
C ARG A 57 34.77 26.80 -39.32
N TYR A 58 34.77 26.15 -40.48
CA TYR A 58 33.69 25.30 -40.92
C TYR A 58 33.44 24.16 -39.92
N GLU A 59 34.48 23.38 -39.56
CA GLU A 59 34.36 22.26 -38.61
C GLU A 59 33.80 22.70 -37.25
N MET A 60 34.25 23.86 -36.76
CA MET A 60 33.79 24.40 -35.48
C MET A 60 32.30 24.83 -35.53
N LEU A 61 31.87 25.44 -36.64
CA LEU A 61 30.47 25.88 -36.81
C LEU A 61 29.53 24.70 -37.10
N SER A 62 29.94 23.76 -37.94
CA SER A 62 29.16 22.57 -38.27
C SER A 62 28.93 21.71 -37.01
N ALA A 63 29.98 21.48 -36.21
CA ALA A 63 29.86 20.73 -34.96
C ALA A 63 28.92 21.42 -33.95
N GLY A 64 28.93 22.76 -33.89
CA GLY A 64 28.01 23.52 -33.04
C GLY A 64 26.55 23.37 -33.46
N TYR A 65 26.28 23.51 -34.76
CA TYR A 65 24.92 23.38 -35.31
C TYR A 65 24.40 21.95 -35.25
N GLU A 66 25.22 20.95 -35.57
CA GLU A 66 24.84 19.53 -35.48
C GLU A 66 24.51 19.13 -34.03
N LYS A 67 25.27 19.66 -33.05
CA LYS A 67 24.97 19.46 -31.64
C LYS A 67 23.62 20.09 -31.26
N GLU A 68 23.37 21.34 -31.66
CA GLU A 68 22.10 22.02 -31.39
C GLU A 68 20.92 21.30 -32.07
N GLN A 69 21.10 20.79 -33.29
CA GLN A 69 20.11 19.99 -34.00
C GLN A 69 19.78 18.69 -33.26
N ALA A 70 20.79 17.97 -32.77
CA ALA A 70 20.58 16.74 -32.00
C ALA A 70 19.83 17.00 -30.69
N GLU A 71 20.15 18.09 -29.98
CA GLU A 71 19.45 18.50 -28.77
C GLU A 71 17.99 18.89 -29.06
N LEU A 72 17.75 19.63 -30.15
CA LEU A 72 16.40 19.99 -30.60
C LEU A 72 15.58 18.78 -31.03
N GLU A 73 16.17 17.83 -31.75
CA GLU A 73 15.49 16.61 -32.18
C GLU A 73 15.02 15.77 -30.98
N GLN A 74 15.89 15.61 -29.97
CA GLN A 74 15.51 14.96 -28.72
C GLN A 74 14.39 15.73 -28.01
N SER A 75 14.47 17.05 -27.92
CA SER A 75 13.45 17.85 -27.25
C SER A 75 12.11 17.84 -27.98
N ILE A 76 12.11 17.90 -29.32
CA ILE A 76 10.91 17.77 -30.16
C ILE A 76 10.28 16.39 -29.96
N LYS A 77 11.09 15.32 -29.94
CA LYS A 77 10.60 13.96 -29.70
C LYS A 77 9.90 13.86 -28.35
N THR A 78 10.54 14.34 -27.28
CA THR A 78 9.94 14.35 -25.93
C THR A 78 8.66 15.20 -25.87
N CYS A 79 8.65 16.39 -26.48
CA CYS A 79 7.43 17.22 -26.55
C CYS A 79 6.30 16.54 -27.32
N ARG A 80 6.60 15.82 -28.41
CA ARG A 80 5.60 15.04 -29.15
C ARG A 80 5.05 13.90 -28.32
N GLU A 81 5.91 13.15 -27.65
CA GLU A 81 5.51 12.04 -26.77
C GLU A 81 4.61 12.54 -25.62
N GLN A 82 4.93 13.68 -25.03
CA GLN A 82 4.08 14.31 -24.01
C GLN A 82 2.72 14.73 -24.58
N LEU A 83 2.69 15.34 -25.76
CA LEU A 83 1.43 15.71 -26.42
C LEU A 83 0.56 14.49 -26.76
N THR A 84 1.16 13.40 -27.24
CA THR A 84 0.41 12.16 -27.50
C THR A 84 -0.13 11.55 -26.20
N GLN A 85 0.62 11.62 -25.11
CA GLN A 85 0.12 11.17 -23.79
C GLN A 85 -1.08 12.00 -23.34
N TYR A 86 -1.04 13.33 -23.52
CA TYR A 86 -2.18 14.18 -23.21
C TYR A 86 -3.41 13.85 -24.07
N ASP A 87 -3.23 13.68 -25.39
CA ASP A 87 -4.34 13.34 -26.28
C ASP A 87 -4.93 11.95 -25.91
N GLU A 88 -4.10 10.97 -25.57
CA GLU A 88 -4.54 9.66 -25.06
C GLU A 88 -5.30 9.76 -23.72
N ASP A 89 -4.85 10.62 -22.80
CA ASP A 89 -5.51 10.81 -21.50
C ASP A 89 -6.87 11.53 -21.66
N THR A 90 -6.98 12.46 -22.61
CA THR A 90 -8.25 13.08 -22.98
C THR A 90 -9.21 12.04 -23.57
N ASP A 91 -8.76 11.19 -24.51
CA ASP A 91 -9.57 10.12 -25.12
C ASP A 91 -10.06 9.12 -24.05
N ARG A 92 -9.18 8.71 -23.12
CA ARG A 92 -9.55 7.87 -21.97
C ARG A 92 -10.64 8.50 -21.12
N THR A 93 -10.57 9.81 -20.88
CA THR A 93 -11.58 10.54 -20.10
C THR A 93 -12.95 10.51 -20.79
N GLU A 94 -12.98 10.61 -22.12
CA GLU A 94 -14.22 10.50 -22.90
C GLU A 94 -14.81 9.08 -22.85
N GLU A 95 -13.96 8.05 -22.95
CA GLU A 95 -14.36 6.65 -22.80
C GLU A 95 -14.98 6.37 -21.42
N PHE A 96 -14.40 6.93 -20.35
CA PHE A 96 -14.98 6.85 -19.01
C PHE A 96 -16.36 7.49 -18.93
N LEU A 97 -16.52 8.68 -19.50
CA LEU A 97 -17.82 9.36 -19.50
C LEU A 97 -18.87 8.54 -20.26
N ALA A 98 -18.50 7.89 -21.35
CA ALA A 98 -19.38 6.96 -22.06
C ALA A 98 -19.76 5.75 -21.18
N LEU A 99 -18.81 5.20 -20.42
CA LEU A 99 -19.05 4.12 -19.46
C LEU A 99 -20.03 4.57 -18.36
N VAL A 100 -19.82 5.75 -17.76
CA VAL A 100 -20.73 6.35 -16.76
C VAL A 100 -22.13 6.45 -17.33
N HIS A 101 -22.29 6.97 -18.55
CA HIS A 101 -23.61 7.11 -19.19
C HIS A 101 -24.29 5.78 -19.48
N LYS A 102 -23.54 4.72 -19.76
CA LYS A 102 -24.10 3.37 -19.97
C LYS A 102 -24.68 2.78 -18.68
N TYR A 103 -24.10 3.12 -17.53
CA TYR A 103 -24.46 2.58 -16.23
C TYR A 103 -25.04 3.64 -15.28
N THR A 104 -25.65 4.71 -15.80
CA THR A 104 -26.31 5.71 -14.95
C THR A 104 -27.65 5.25 -14.36
N ASP A 105 -28.35 4.31 -15.00
CA ASP A 105 -29.69 3.85 -14.61
C ASP A 105 -29.73 2.38 -14.16
N ILE A 106 -28.65 1.88 -13.55
CA ILE A 106 -28.61 0.50 -13.05
C ILE A 106 -29.39 0.36 -11.75
N THR A 107 -30.24 -0.66 -11.69
CA THR A 107 -30.98 -1.07 -10.49
C THR A 107 -30.13 -1.92 -9.54
N GLU A 108 -29.12 -2.63 -10.05
CA GLU A 108 -28.25 -3.52 -9.28
C GLU A 108 -26.77 -3.26 -9.61
N LEU A 109 -25.98 -3.00 -8.57
CA LEU A 109 -24.53 -2.88 -8.68
C LEU A 109 -23.90 -4.27 -8.68
N THR A 110 -23.40 -4.71 -9.83
CA THR A 110 -22.73 -6.01 -9.95
C THR A 110 -21.20 -5.86 -9.86
N PRO A 111 -20.48 -6.90 -9.38
CA PRO A 111 -19.01 -6.87 -9.31
C PRO A 111 -18.35 -6.62 -10.67
N VAL A 112 -18.99 -7.07 -11.75
CA VAL A 112 -18.54 -6.83 -13.14
C VAL A 112 -18.49 -5.34 -13.44
N ILE A 113 -19.54 -4.61 -13.06
CA ILE A 113 -19.61 -3.15 -13.25
C ILE A 113 -18.54 -2.45 -12.41
N ILE A 114 -18.35 -2.84 -11.15
CA ILE A 114 -17.30 -2.25 -10.29
C ILE A 114 -15.91 -2.45 -10.91
N ASN A 115 -15.60 -3.65 -11.41
CA ASN A 115 -14.31 -3.92 -12.05
C ASN A 115 -14.13 -3.15 -13.37
N GLU A 116 -15.21 -2.82 -14.08
CA GLU A 116 -15.14 -1.94 -15.26
C GLU A 116 -14.84 -0.48 -14.88
N PHE A 117 -15.23 -0.03 -13.68
CA PHE A 117 -14.99 1.34 -13.21
C PHE A 117 -13.71 1.51 -12.39
N VAL A 118 -13.25 0.48 -11.68
CA VAL A 118 -12.16 0.57 -10.70
C VAL A 118 -10.94 -0.19 -11.22
N ASP A 119 -9.82 0.53 -11.37
CA ASP A 119 -8.50 -0.05 -11.73
C ASP A 119 -7.92 -0.78 -10.50
N LYS A 120 -7.79 -0.04 -9.40
CA LYS A 120 -7.20 -0.56 -8.16
C LYS A 120 -7.73 0.16 -6.92
N ILE A 121 -7.71 -0.56 -5.81
CA ILE A 121 -8.06 -0.04 -4.49
C ILE A 121 -6.82 -0.19 -3.60
N LEU A 122 -6.22 0.93 -3.19
CA LEU A 122 -5.13 0.93 -2.22
C LEU A 122 -5.72 1.07 -0.82
N VAL A 123 -5.47 0.07 0.02
CA VAL A 123 -5.88 0.08 1.43
C VAL A 123 -4.64 0.32 2.28
N HIS A 124 -4.62 1.44 2.98
CA HIS A 124 -3.52 1.81 3.87
C HIS A 124 -3.62 1.08 5.21
N LYS A 125 -2.57 1.17 6.01
CA LYS A 125 -2.53 0.56 7.34
C LYS A 125 -3.62 1.15 8.23
N ALA A 126 -4.18 0.31 9.10
CA ALA A 126 -5.17 0.77 10.06
C ALA A 126 -4.50 1.63 11.14
N GLU A 127 -4.95 2.87 11.27
CA GLU A 127 -4.51 3.80 12.29
C GLU A 127 -5.58 3.94 13.37
N LYS A 128 -5.17 4.34 14.57
CA LYS A 128 -6.07 4.52 15.69
C LYS A 128 -6.18 6.00 16.00
N ILE A 129 -7.27 6.62 15.56
CA ILE A 129 -7.57 8.03 15.76
C ILE A 129 -8.76 8.09 16.74
N ASP A 130 -8.62 8.84 17.83
CA ASP A 130 -9.65 8.99 18.88
C ASP A 130 -10.25 7.68 19.44
N GLY A 131 -9.42 6.63 19.50
CA GLY A 131 -9.83 5.33 20.03
C GLY A 131 -10.60 4.45 19.04
N GLU A 132 -10.95 4.98 17.88
CA GLU A 132 -11.52 4.24 16.76
C GLU A 132 -10.43 3.81 15.77
N ARG A 133 -10.63 2.64 15.15
CA ARG A 133 -9.70 2.10 14.15
C ARG A 133 -10.16 2.58 12.78
N VAL A 134 -9.38 3.48 12.16
CA VAL A 134 -9.65 4.08 10.85
C VAL A 134 -8.69 3.48 9.82
N MET A 135 -9.15 3.25 8.59
CA MET A 135 -8.33 2.80 7.47
C MET A 135 -8.56 3.76 6.32
N GLU A 136 -7.48 4.32 5.78
CA GLU A 136 -7.55 5.15 4.58
C GLU A 136 -7.61 4.24 3.34
N ILE A 137 -8.54 4.54 2.44
CA ILE A 137 -8.77 3.79 1.21
C ILE A 137 -8.66 4.78 0.05
N GLU A 138 -7.74 4.52 -0.88
CA GLU A 138 -7.68 5.24 -2.15
C GLU A 138 -8.26 4.36 -3.25
N ILE A 139 -9.24 4.89 -3.99
CA ILE A 139 -9.83 4.21 -5.14
C ILE A 139 -9.31 4.89 -6.41
N TYR A 140 -8.69 4.10 -7.28
CA TYR A 140 -8.26 4.53 -8.61
C TYR A 140 -9.31 4.05 -9.59
N LEU A 141 -9.94 5.00 -10.28
CA LEU A 141 -10.91 4.71 -11.32
C LEU A 141 -10.17 4.42 -12.63
N ASN A 142 -10.68 3.46 -13.40
CA ASN A 142 -10.22 3.24 -14.76
C ASN A 142 -10.30 4.56 -15.53
N PHE A 143 -9.32 4.81 -16.41
CA PHE A 143 -9.25 5.94 -17.34
C PHE A 143 -9.00 7.35 -16.76
N ILE A 144 -9.37 7.64 -15.50
CA ILE A 144 -9.18 8.98 -14.88
C ILE A 144 -8.22 8.96 -13.69
N GLY A 145 -7.88 7.77 -13.17
CA GLY A 145 -6.94 7.63 -12.06
C GLY A 145 -7.55 8.01 -10.70
N LYS A 146 -6.80 8.74 -9.86
CA LYS A 146 -7.23 9.11 -8.50
C LYS A 146 -8.21 10.28 -8.59
N VAL A 147 -9.49 10.02 -8.36
CA VAL A 147 -10.52 11.05 -8.21
C VAL A 147 -10.81 11.25 -6.73
N GLU A 148 -10.69 12.48 -6.26
CA GLU A 148 -11.19 12.85 -4.94
C GLU A 148 -12.71 12.94 -5.01
N LEU A 149 -13.37 11.90 -4.51
CA LEU A 149 -14.82 11.91 -4.39
C LEU A 149 -15.21 12.97 -3.35
N PRO A 150 -16.21 13.83 -3.62
CA PRO A 150 -16.71 14.76 -2.62
C PRO A 150 -17.14 13.95 -1.39
N ALA A 151 -16.67 14.35 -0.22
CA ALA A 151 -17.02 13.69 1.03
C ALA A 151 -18.54 13.67 1.15
N GLN A 152 -19.11 12.47 1.15
CA GLN A 152 -20.53 12.29 1.42
C GLN A 152 -20.72 12.63 2.90
N GLU A 153 -21.30 13.79 3.19
CA GLU A 153 -21.68 14.14 4.54
C GLU A 153 -22.69 13.08 5.01
N LEU A 154 -22.28 12.30 6.01
CA LEU A 154 -23.15 11.32 6.66
C LEU A 154 -24.45 12.00 7.04
N THR A 155 -25.57 11.39 6.67
CA THR A 155 -26.88 11.96 6.99
C THR A 155 -27.06 12.01 8.51
N GLU A 156 -27.84 12.98 9.01
CA GLU A 156 -28.03 13.18 10.46
C GLU A 156 -28.53 11.91 11.18
N GLU A 157 -29.30 11.09 10.46
CA GLU A 157 -29.83 9.80 10.93
C GLU A 157 -28.71 8.76 11.13
N GLU A 158 -27.81 8.60 10.15
CA GLU A 158 -26.67 7.68 10.25
C GLU A 158 -25.69 8.10 11.37
N LEU A 159 -25.49 9.40 11.55
CA LEU A 159 -24.71 9.95 12.66
C LEU A 159 -25.34 9.65 14.03
N ALA A 160 -26.67 9.70 14.12
CA ALA A 160 -27.40 9.37 15.33
C ALA A 160 -27.28 7.87 15.66
N GLU A 161 -27.37 6.98 14.67
CA GLU A 161 -27.18 5.54 14.85
C GLU A 161 -25.76 5.20 15.33
N ILE A 162 -24.74 5.83 14.75
CA ILE A 162 -23.34 5.65 15.18
C ILE A 162 -23.18 6.05 16.65
N LYS A 163 -23.73 7.22 17.04
CA LYS A 163 -23.71 7.70 18.43
C LYS A 163 -24.47 6.76 19.37
N GLU A 164 -25.62 6.23 18.95
CA GLU A 164 -26.39 5.29 19.77
C GLU A 164 -25.62 3.97 19.98
N LYS A 165 -24.99 3.45 18.92
CA LYS A 165 -24.17 2.25 18.95
C LYS A 165 -22.92 2.45 19.81
N GLN A 166 -22.29 3.63 19.78
CA GLN A 166 -21.21 4.01 20.69
C GLN A 166 -21.67 4.00 22.16
N ARG A 167 -22.80 4.66 22.46
CA ARG A 167 -23.40 4.64 23.82
C ARG A 167 -23.69 3.21 24.30
N LEU A 168 -24.21 2.36 23.42
CA LEU A 168 -24.50 0.96 23.75
C LEU A 168 -23.21 0.18 24.04
N ARG A 169 -22.15 0.39 23.24
CA ARG A 169 -20.82 -0.21 23.45
C ARG A 169 -20.22 0.21 24.79
N GLU A 170 -20.28 1.50 25.13
CA GLU A 170 -19.81 2.03 26.41
C GLU A 170 -20.57 1.44 27.59
N ARG A 171 -21.91 1.41 27.50
CA ARG A 171 -22.78 0.81 28.51
C ARG A 171 -22.45 -0.68 28.72
N ASN A 172 -22.29 -1.43 27.63
CA ASN A 172 -21.94 -2.85 27.68
C ASN A 172 -20.52 -3.07 28.24
N ALA A 173 -19.55 -2.24 27.87
CA ALA A 173 -18.20 -2.28 28.42
C ALA A 173 -18.20 -1.98 29.93
N MET A 174 -18.99 -1.00 30.37
CA MET A 174 -19.15 -0.66 31.78
C MET A 174 -19.80 -1.79 32.57
N TYR A 175 -20.86 -2.41 32.04
CA TYR A 175 -21.51 -3.57 32.64
C TYR A 175 -20.55 -4.76 32.76
N GLN A 176 -19.79 -5.07 31.71
CA GLN A 176 -18.77 -6.14 31.71
C GLN A 176 -17.67 -5.86 32.74
N ARG A 177 -17.17 -4.61 32.86
CA ARG A 177 -16.19 -4.20 33.88
C ARG A 177 -16.74 -4.41 35.29
N ARG A 178 -17.96 -3.94 35.57
CA ARG A 178 -18.61 -4.12 36.88
C ARG A 178 -18.84 -5.60 37.22
N ARG A 179 -19.32 -6.39 36.26
CA ARG A 179 -19.53 -7.83 36.43
C ARG A 179 -18.20 -8.53 36.71
N ARG A 180 -17.15 -8.26 35.93
CA ARG A 180 -15.80 -8.77 36.21
C ARG A 180 -15.37 -8.39 37.62
N ALA A 181 -15.35 -7.11 37.99
CA ALA A 181 -14.93 -6.69 39.34
C ALA A 181 -15.65 -7.42 40.48
N LYS A 182 -16.97 -7.69 40.34
CA LYS A 182 -17.77 -8.39 41.35
C LYS A 182 -17.49 -9.89 41.46
N PHE A 183 -17.20 -10.55 40.33
CA PHE A 183 -17.06 -12.02 40.27
C PHE A 183 -15.61 -12.51 40.12
N MET A 184 -14.66 -11.64 39.74
CA MET A 184 -13.23 -11.96 39.63
C MET A 184 -12.61 -12.44 40.95
N PRO A 185 -12.89 -11.82 42.11
CA PRO A 185 -12.33 -12.27 43.39
C PRO A 185 -12.82 -13.67 43.78
N LYS A 186 -14.12 -13.93 43.57
CA LYS A 186 -14.75 -15.23 43.88
C LYS A 186 -14.21 -16.34 42.97
N THR A 187 -14.12 -16.07 41.67
CA THR A 187 -13.54 -17.03 40.70
C THR A 187 -12.06 -17.27 40.93
N LYS A 188 -11.28 -16.22 41.29
CA LYS A 188 -9.87 -16.36 41.66
C LYS A 188 -9.69 -17.20 42.93
N ALA A 189 -10.52 -17.01 43.94
CA ALA A 189 -10.48 -17.80 45.18
C ALA A 189 -10.84 -19.27 44.95
N ILE A 190 -11.85 -19.56 44.13
CA ILE A 190 -12.20 -20.94 43.76
C ILE A 190 -11.06 -21.60 43.00
N ARG A 191 -10.47 -20.89 42.02
CA ARG A 191 -9.34 -21.41 41.25
C ARG A 191 -8.11 -21.68 42.10
N ALA A 192 -7.80 -20.81 43.06
CA ALA A 192 -6.71 -21.01 44.02
C ALA A 192 -6.96 -22.26 44.89
N LYS A 193 -8.18 -22.45 45.40
CA LYS A 193 -8.53 -23.64 46.20
C LYS A 193 -8.43 -24.94 45.41
N VAL A 194 -8.83 -24.94 44.13
CA VAL A 194 -8.69 -26.11 43.26
C VAL A 194 -7.22 -26.43 43.03
N GLN A 195 -6.38 -25.42 42.76
CA GLN A 195 -4.94 -25.62 42.62
C GLN A 195 -4.27 -26.10 43.92
N GLU A 196 -4.65 -25.57 45.07
CA GLU A 196 -4.15 -26.02 46.37
C GLU A 196 -4.53 -27.48 46.64
N ALA A 197 -5.75 -27.91 46.27
CA ALA A 197 -6.19 -29.29 46.39
C ALA A 197 -5.43 -30.23 45.44
N GLU A 198 -5.25 -29.83 44.18
CA GLU A 198 -4.46 -30.58 43.18
C GLU A 198 -2.99 -30.75 43.63
N ILE A 199 -2.38 -29.69 44.18
CA ILE A 199 -1.01 -29.76 44.72
C ILE A 199 -0.96 -30.71 45.93
N LYS A 200 -1.94 -30.67 46.83
CA LYS A 200 -1.98 -31.53 48.01
C LYS A 200 -2.13 -33.01 47.63
N GLU A 201 -3.03 -33.30 46.69
CA GLU A 201 -3.23 -34.65 46.16
C GLU A 201 -1.97 -35.17 45.45
N ALA A 202 -1.29 -34.33 44.67
CA ALA A 202 -0.01 -34.69 44.05
C ALA A 202 1.08 -34.98 45.10
N LEU A 203 1.09 -34.25 46.21
CA LEU A 203 2.06 -34.41 47.29
C LEU A 203 1.81 -35.69 48.11
N GLU A 204 0.55 -36.02 48.39
CA GLU A 204 0.15 -37.28 49.04
C GLU A 204 0.42 -38.49 48.12
N ASN A 205 0.16 -38.36 46.82
CA ASN A 205 0.51 -39.41 45.85
C ASN A 205 2.04 -39.60 45.76
N ALA A 206 2.81 -38.51 45.80
CA ALA A 206 4.27 -38.56 45.84
C ALA A 206 4.80 -39.17 47.15
N SER A 207 4.19 -38.85 48.30
CA SER A 207 4.58 -39.42 49.59
C SER A 207 4.24 -40.91 49.68
N ALA A 208 3.05 -41.32 49.25
CA ALA A 208 2.66 -42.73 49.19
C ALA A 208 3.57 -43.53 48.23
N LYS A 209 3.96 -42.92 47.11
CA LYS A 209 4.93 -43.51 46.17
C LYS A 209 6.32 -43.66 46.81
N ALA A 210 6.78 -42.67 47.58
CA ALA A 210 8.07 -42.71 48.27
C ALA A 210 8.07 -43.74 49.43
N GLU A 211 6.99 -43.83 50.19
CA GLU A 211 6.83 -44.79 51.30
C GLU A 211 6.79 -46.23 50.77
N LYS A 212 6.13 -46.46 49.65
CA LYS A 212 6.16 -47.76 48.95
C LYS A 212 7.54 -48.12 48.41
N LEU A 213 8.38 -47.12 48.10
CA LEU A 213 9.78 -47.32 47.71
C LEU A 213 10.70 -47.61 48.91
N LEU A 214 10.39 -47.06 50.08
CA LEU A 214 11.11 -47.28 51.35
C LEU A 214 10.82 -48.66 51.96
N MET A 215 9.63 -49.21 51.72
CA MET A 215 9.22 -50.56 52.18
C MET A 215 9.62 -51.68 51.21
N ALA A 216 10.24 -51.34 50.08
CA ALA A 216 10.83 -52.33 49.19
C ALA A 216 12.24 -52.67 49.69
N ASP A 217 12.36 -53.78 50.42
CA ASP A 217 13.65 -54.42 50.71
C ASP A 217 14.33 -54.79 49.38
N ASN A 218 15.25 -53.94 48.90
CA ASN A 218 16.10 -54.28 47.77
C ASN A 218 17.56 -54.31 48.22
N ASP A 219 18.02 -55.50 48.61
CA ASP A 219 19.35 -55.92 48.23
C ASP A 219 19.44 -55.84 46.70
N THR A 220 20.58 -55.33 46.22
CA THR A 220 21.03 -55.16 44.82
C THR A 220 20.56 -53.90 44.07
N HIS A 221 21.53 -53.01 43.84
CA HIS A 221 21.49 -51.97 42.81
C HIS A 221 22.25 -52.47 41.56
N ILE A 222 21.66 -52.40 40.36
CA ILE A 222 21.94 -51.42 39.28
C ILE A 222 21.37 -51.93 37.94
N ALA A 223 20.57 -51.03 37.36
CA ALA A 223 20.24 -50.76 35.95
C ALA A 223 19.63 -51.85 35.04
N GLU A 224 18.39 -51.56 34.64
CA GLU A 224 17.89 -51.91 33.31
C GLU A 224 17.35 -50.62 32.65
N VAL A 225 17.83 -50.35 31.44
CA VAL A 225 17.44 -49.22 30.60
C VAL A 225 16.59 -49.77 29.45
N VAL A 226 15.60 -48.96 29.01
CA VAL A 226 14.86 -49.00 27.72
C VAL A 226 13.65 -49.95 27.71
N ALA A 227 12.42 -49.63 27.26
CA ALA A 227 11.78 -48.52 26.53
C ALA A 227 10.26 -48.55 26.81
N GLY A 228 9.54 -47.43 26.57
CA GLY A 228 8.08 -47.46 26.46
C GLY A 228 7.37 -46.11 26.54
N GLU A 229 7.44 -45.34 25.45
CA GLU A 229 6.40 -44.44 24.90
C GLU A 229 5.46 -43.65 25.84
N ASN A 230 5.71 -42.34 25.95
CA ASN A 230 4.72 -41.30 25.61
C ASN A 230 5.37 -39.91 25.65
N LYS A 231 5.58 -39.29 24.48
CA LYS A 231 5.90 -37.86 24.36
C LYS A 231 4.67 -37.17 23.77
N VAL A 232 4.06 -36.29 24.55
CA VAL A 232 3.11 -35.28 24.06
C VAL A 232 3.92 -34.01 23.77
N TYR A 233 3.82 -33.51 22.53
CA TYR A 233 4.38 -32.23 22.08
C TYR A 233 3.52 -31.04 22.52
N VAL A 234 4.11 -29.87 22.76
CA VAL A 234 4.03 -28.58 21.99
C VAL A 234 5.21 -27.71 22.53
N ASP A 235 6.10 -27.10 21.74
CA ASP A 235 5.87 -25.86 20.99
C ASP A 235 7.03 -25.56 20.02
N THR A 236 6.68 -25.06 18.84
CA THR A 236 7.63 -24.63 17.81
C THR A 236 8.21 -23.28 18.18
N GLY A 237 9.40 -23.30 18.78
CA GLY A 237 10.30 -22.17 18.85
C GLY A 237 11.73 -22.69 18.70
N ILE A 238 12.36 -22.39 17.58
CA ILE A 238 13.76 -22.73 17.31
C ILE A 238 14.60 -22.02 18.38
N PHE A 239 15.09 -22.77 19.36
CA PHE A 239 16.09 -22.28 20.31
C PHE A 239 17.48 -22.43 19.68
N PRO A 240 18.33 -21.40 19.74
CA PRO A 240 19.69 -21.47 19.23
C PRO A 240 20.51 -22.52 19.99
N THR A 241 21.46 -23.11 19.28
CA THR A 241 22.32 -24.17 19.79
C THR A 241 23.33 -23.63 20.82
N ALA A 242 23.82 -24.52 21.69
CA ALA A 242 24.74 -24.17 22.77
C ALA A 242 26.06 -23.56 22.27
N GLU A 243 26.41 -23.77 21.00
CA GLU A 243 27.59 -23.19 20.35
C GLU A 243 27.35 -21.72 19.95
N GLU A 244 26.18 -21.40 19.39
CA GLU A 244 25.79 -20.03 19.01
C GLU A 244 25.66 -19.08 20.22
N VAL A 245 25.28 -19.62 21.39
CA VAL A 245 25.17 -18.86 22.65
C VAL A 245 26.55 -18.53 23.22
N LYS A 246 27.53 -19.43 23.07
CA LYS A 246 28.91 -19.21 23.54
C LYS A 246 29.64 -18.15 22.73
N GLU A 247 29.42 -18.11 21.41
CA GLU A 247 30.09 -17.17 20.52
C GLU A 247 29.54 -15.73 20.67
N LYS A 248 28.25 -15.59 20.97
CA LYS A 248 27.58 -14.28 21.10
C LYS A 248 27.90 -13.53 22.40
N TYR A 249 28.28 -14.25 23.46
CA TYR A 249 28.46 -13.69 24.80
C TYR A 249 29.89 -13.71 25.34
N ALA A 250 30.87 -14.15 24.55
CA ALA A 250 32.32 -14.07 24.83
C ALA A 250 32.69 -14.09 26.33
N ILE A 251 32.74 -15.30 26.91
CA ILE A 251 33.68 -15.60 28.00
C ILE A 251 34.89 -16.27 27.37
#